data_AF-A0A139SLC7-F1
#
_entry.id   AF-A0A139SLC7-F1
#
_cell.length_a   1.000
_cell.length_b   1.000
_cell.length_c   1.000
_cell.angle_alpha   90.00
_cell.angle_beta   90.00
_cell.angle_gamma   90.00
#
_symmetry.space_group_name_H-M   'P 1'
#
loop_
_entity.id
_entity.type
_entity.pdbx_description
1 polymer ?
#
loop_
_entity_poly.entity_id
_entity_poly.type
_entity_poly.pdbx_seq_one_letter_code
_entity_poly.pdbx_strand_id
1 'polypeptide(L)'
;MKSITARRQRGVTLTETLLVLGVAAILAAAAYRAYAVANNDARNNDLSNGTLALVGKIKQVWGTDGNYSGIDGNDAADALFNSGVLPSQFRREGKGNSAKIKDLHGYDVSFNGIEGAFAIGFTNLSKEACVLLASALSGVAHSVYVGRARATTNSASGTINVAGGKEYKGPNIDTDSGLDNTALSDTAGCGVSSAANRKLIALIR
;
A
#
# COMPACT_ATOMS: atom_id res chain seq x y z
N MET A 1 18.24 -47.43 -61.19
CA MET A 1 19.14 -46.69 -60.27
C MET A 1 18.33 -45.58 -59.61
N LYS A 2 18.12 -45.63 -58.28
CA LYS A 2 17.44 -44.56 -57.53
C LYS A 2 18.36 -44.18 -56.37
N SER A 3 18.99 -43.01 -56.50
CA SER A 3 19.91 -42.45 -55.51
C SER A 3 19.12 -42.00 -54.27
N ILE A 4 19.48 -42.55 -53.10
CA ILE A 4 18.95 -42.11 -51.80
C ILE A 4 19.93 -41.10 -51.25
N THR A 5 19.59 -39.82 -51.33
CA THR A 5 20.38 -38.73 -50.76
C THR A 5 20.32 -38.79 -49.23
N ALA A 6 21.41 -39.21 -48.59
CA ALA A 6 21.55 -39.21 -47.15
C ALA A 6 21.53 -37.77 -46.61
N ARG A 7 20.48 -37.40 -45.86
CA ARG A 7 20.45 -36.14 -45.11
C ARG A 7 21.53 -36.21 -44.04
N ARG A 8 22.52 -35.33 -44.12
CA ARG A 8 23.50 -35.11 -43.05
C ARG A 8 22.77 -34.62 -41.80
N GLN A 9 22.54 -35.51 -40.85
CA GLN A 9 22.25 -35.12 -39.47
C GLN A 9 23.54 -34.52 -38.90
N ARG A 10 23.59 -33.18 -38.84
CA ARG A 10 24.65 -32.49 -38.11
C ARG A 10 24.38 -32.73 -36.62
N GLY A 11 25.22 -33.54 -36.00
CA GLY A 11 25.16 -33.77 -34.55
C GLY A 11 25.28 -32.43 -33.84
N VAL A 12 24.25 -32.10 -33.06
CA VAL A 12 24.25 -30.89 -32.22
C VAL A 12 25.44 -31.01 -31.28
N THR A 13 26.35 -30.06 -31.34
CA THR A 13 27.55 -30.09 -30.49
C THR A 13 27.14 -29.77 -29.04
N LEU A 14 27.74 -30.46 -28.06
CA LEU A 14 27.39 -30.31 -26.63
C LEU A 14 27.49 -28.83 -26.19
N THR A 15 28.44 -28.09 -26.73
CA THR A 15 28.62 -26.64 -26.54
C THR A 15 27.47 -25.78 -27.08
N GLU A 16 26.88 -26.15 -28.21
CA GLU A 16 25.72 -25.43 -28.78
C GLU A 16 24.48 -25.59 -27.90
N THR A 17 24.27 -26.79 -27.33
CA THR A 17 23.17 -27.01 -26.37
C THR A 17 23.34 -26.24 -25.06
N LEU A 18 24.58 -26.11 -24.57
CA LEU A 18 24.90 -25.34 -23.36
C LEU A 18 24.63 -23.85 -23.54
N LEU A 19 24.94 -23.30 -24.72
CA LEU A 19 24.68 -21.91 -25.06
C LEU A 19 23.18 -21.63 -25.12
N VAL A 20 22.40 -22.50 -25.77
CA VAL A 20 20.93 -22.38 -25.82
C VAL A 20 20.30 -22.44 -24.43
N LEU A 21 20.77 -23.35 -23.56
CA LEU A 21 20.30 -23.42 -22.17
C LEU A 21 20.65 -22.17 -21.36
N GLY A 22 21.85 -21.60 -21.55
CA GLY A 22 22.26 -20.36 -20.91
C GLY A 22 21.37 -19.17 -21.31
N VAL A 23 21.08 -19.03 -22.60
CA VAL A 23 20.17 -17.99 -23.11
C VAL A 23 18.74 -18.21 -22.59
N ALA A 24 18.25 -19.45 -22.59
CA ALA A 24 16.94 -19.79 -22.07
C ALA A 24 16.80 -19.45 -20.57
N ALA A 25 17.84 -19.70 -19.77
CA ALA A 25 17.84 -19.35 -18.35
C ALA A 25 17.78 -17.83 -18.11
N ILE A 26 18.49 -17.04 -18.92
CA ILE A 26 18.46 -15.57 -18.85
C ILE A 26 17.06 -15.04 -19.22
N LEU A 27 16.47 -15.58 -20.30
CA LEU A 27 15.12 -15.20 -20.72
C LEU A 27 14.07 -15.57 -19.67
N ALA A 28 14.18 -16.76 -19.06
CA ALA A 28 13.31 -17.16 -17.97
C ALA A 28 13.44 -16.20 -16.78
N ALA A 29 14.66 -15.86 -16.35
CA ALA A 29 14.89 -14.93 -15.25
C ALA A 29 14.33 -13.53 -15.54
N ALA A 30 14.48 -13.03 -16.78
CA ALA A 30 13.90 -11.77 -17.21
C ALA A 30 12.37 -11.81 -17.18
N ALA A 31 11.77 -12.89 -17.69
CA ALA A 31 10.32 -13.09 -17.67
C ALA A 31 9.76 -13.16 -16.25
N TYR A 32 10.43 -13.87 -15.34
CA TYR A 32 10.04 -13.93 -13.93
C TYR A 32 10.10 -12.57 -13.24
N ARG A 33 11.14 -11.77 -13.50
CA ARG A 33 11.23 -10.41 -12.94
C ARG A 33 10.13 -9.51 -13.48
N ALA A 34 9.86 -9.54 -14.79
CA ALA A 34 8.78 -8.78 -15.39
C ALA A 34 7.42 -9.17 -14.81
N TYR A 35 7.17 -10.47 -14.65
CA TYR A 35 5.95 -11.00 -14.05
C TYR A 35 5.78 -10.57 -12.58
N ALA A 36 6.86 -10.64 -11.79
CA ALA A 36 6.84 -10.23 -10.39
C ALA A 36 6.56 -8.73 -10.22
N VAL A 37 7.10 -7.88 -11.08
CA VAL A 37 6.84 -6.43 -11.10
C VAL A 37 5.37 -6.16 -11.44
N ALA A 38 4.88 -6.73 -12.54
CA ALA A 38 3.50 -6.52 -12.98
C ALA A 38 2.47 -6.96 -11.93
N ASN A 39 2.72 -8.08 -11.24
CA ASN A 39 1.83 -8.57 -10.19
C ASN A 39 1.87 -7.69 -8.93
N ASN A 40 3.03 -7.10 -8.59
CA ASN A 40 3.13 -6.15 -7.48
C ASN A 40 2.44 -4.82 -7.81
N ASP A 41 2.55 -4.33 -9.04
CA ASP A 41 1.87 -3.11 -9.48
C ASP A 41 0.34 -3.29 -9.44
N ALA A 42 -0.16 -4.44 -9.90
CA ALA A 42 -1.58 -4.77 -9.81
C ALA A 42 -2.07 -4.79 -8.35
N ARG A 43 -1.32 -5.44 -7.45
CA ARG A 43 -1.63 -5.48 -6.01
C ARG A 43 -1.61 -4.10 -5.35
N ASN A 44 -0.68 -3.23 -5.72
CA ASN A 44 -0.59 -1.87 -5.19
C ASN A 44 -1.76 -0.99 -5.66
N ASN A 45 -2.20 -1.17 -6.91
CA ASN A 45 -3.39 -0.50 -7.43
C ASN A 45 -4.66 -1.01 -6.75
N ASP A 46 -4.78 -2.33 -6.55
CA ASP A 46 -5.89 -2.93 -5.82
C ASP A 46 -5.94 -2.45 -4.36
N LEU A 47 -4.78 -2.31 -3.71
CA LEU A 47 -4.68 -1.74 -2.37
C LEU A 47 -5.16 -0.29 -2.34
N SER A 48 -4.75 0.52 -3.31
CA SER A 48 -5.15 1.94 -3.39
C SER A 48 -6.66 2.06 -3.60
N ASN A 49 -7.22 1.32 -4.56
CA ASN A 49 -8.66 1.30 -4.84
C ASN A 49 -9.46 0.75 -3.65
N GLY A 50 -8.99 -0.33 -3.03
CA GLY A 50 -9.59 -0.89 -1.82
C GLY A 50 -9.57 0.11 -0.68
N THR A 51 -8.48 0.86 -0.51
CA THR A 51 -8.37 1.90 0.53
C THR A 51 -9.37 3.02 0.29
N LEU A 52 -9.51 3.51 -0.94
CA LEU A 52 -10.50 4.53 -1.29
C LEU A 52 -11.93 4.04 -1.06
N ALA A 53 -12.22 2.78 -1.43
CA ALA A 53 -13.52 2.17 -1.15
C ALA A 53 -13.79 2.04 0.36
N LEU A 54 -12.77 1.65 1.14
CA LEU A 54 -12.86 1.58 2.60
C LEU A 54 -13.15 2.96 3.21
N VAL A 55 -12.43 4.00 2.78
CA VAL A 55 -12.68 5.39 3.20
C VAL A 55 -14.11 5.82 2.89
N GLY A 56 -14.59 5.51 1.68
CA GLY A 56 -15.96 5.81 1.27
C GLY A 56 -17.01 5.09 2.14
N LYS A 57 -16.81 3.80 2.42
CA LYS A 57 -17.72 3.02 3.27
C LYS A 57 -17.68 3.46 4.74
N ILE A 58 -16.51 3.84 5.26
CA ILE A 58 -16.39 4.40 6.62
C ILE A 58 -17.18 5.72 6.70
N LYS A 59 -17.02 6.61 5.71
CA LYS A 59 -17.82 7.84 5.64
C LYS A 59 -19.31 7.56 5.51
N GLN A 60 -19.71 6.51 4.78
CA GLN A 60 -21.11 6.15 4.64
C GLN A 60 -21.76 5.69 5.96
N VAL A 61 -21.02 4.96 6.80
CA VAL A 61 -21.55 4.38 8.05
C VAL A 61 -21.42 5.33 9.24
N TRP A 62 -20.26 5.97 9.41
CA TRP A 62 -19.99 6.85 10.56
C TRP A 62 -20.09 8.34 10.24
N GLY A 63 -20.09 8.71 8.95
CA GLY A 63 -20.23 10.10 8.53
C GLY A 63 -21.66 10.63 8.67
N THR A 64 -22.68 9.77 8.74
CA THR A 64 -24.07 10.18 9.06
C THR A 64 -24.18 10.81 10.44
N ASP A 65 -23.49 10.23 11.43
CA ASP A 65 -23.47 10.74 12.80
C ASP A 65 -22.33 11.75 13.03
N GLY A 66 -21.46 11.94 12.02
CA GLY A 66 -20.28 12.79 12.12
C GLY A 66 -19.26 12.31 13.17
N ASN A 67 -19.40 11.10 13.70
CA ASN A 67 -18.62 10.60 14.82
C ASN A 67 -17.91 9.30 14.49
N TYR A 68 -16.57 9.37 14.43
CA TYR A 68 -15.72 8.23 14.11
C TYR A 68 -15.05 7.61 15.35
N SER A 69 -15.38 8.03 16.57
CA SER A 69 -14.76 7.50 17.80
C SER A 69 -14.89 5.97 17.96
N GLY A 70 -15.92 5.36 17.36
CA GLY A 70 -16.09 3.90 17.36
C GLY A 70 -15.09 3.11 16.51
N ILE A 71 -14.25 3.79 15.71
CA ILE A 71 -13.17 3.18 14.92
C ILE A 71 -11.77 3.60 15.42
N ASP A 72 -11.64 3.85 16.72
CA ASP A 72 -10.37 4.18 17.37
C ASP A 72 -9.69 2.96 18.02
N GLY A 73 -8.36 2.97 18.05
CA GLY A 73 -7.56 2.06 18.85
C GLY A 73 -7.73 0.56 18.55
N ASN A 74 -7.85 -0.25 19.60
CA ASN A 74 -7.89 -1.71 19.50
C ASN A 74 -9.25 -2.27 19.09
N ASP A 75 -10.32 -1.49 19.25
CA ASP A 75 -11.69 -1.91 18.94
C ASP A 75 -12.07 -1.65 17.48
N ALA A 76 -11.28 -0.83 16.78
CA ALA A 76 -11.51 -0.47 15.39
C ALA A 76 -11.65 -1.68 14.47
N ALA A 77 -10.86 -2.73 14.68
CA ALA A 77 -10.93 -3.94 13.85
C ALA A 77 -12.28 -4.66 14.00
N ASP A 78 -12.86 -4.66 15.19
CA ASP A 78 -14.14 -5.30 15.47
C ASP A 78 -15.30 -4.44 14.97
N ALA A 79 -15.23 -3.12 15.17
CA ALA A 79 -16.21 -2.18 14.64
C ALA A 79 -16.31 -2.23 13.10
N LEU A 80 -15.17 -2.23 12.40
CA LEU A 80 -15.09 -2.30 10.94
C LEU A 80 -15.57 -3.67 10.40
N PHE A 81 -15.28 -4.76 11.12
CA PHE A 81 -15.69 -6.10 10.73
C PHE A 81 -17.19 -6.31 10.91
N ASN A 82 -17.74 -5.93 12.06
CA ASN A 82 -19.15 -6.12 12.37
C ASN A 82 -20.06 -5.24 11.51
N SER A 83 -19.58 -4.08 11.06
CA SER A 83 -20.34 -3.20 10.16
C SER A 83 -20.28 -3.63 8.69
N GLY A 84 -19.46 -4.63 8.32
CA GLY A 84 -19.35 -5.12 6.95
C GLY A 84 -18.72 -4.12 5.97
N VAL A 85 -18.03 -3.10 6.47
CA VAL A 85 -17.43 -2.05 5.62
C VAL A 85 -16.11 -2.48 4.99
N LEU A 86 -15.45 -3.52 5.51
CA LEU A 86 -14.16 -3.98 5.00
C LEU A 86 -14.28 -4.52 3.56
N PRO A 87 -13.61 -3.89 2.59
CA PRO A 87 -13.45 -4.44 1.26
C PRO A 87 -12.66 -5.76 1.28
N SER A 88 -12.78 -6.58 0.23
CA SER A 88 -12.10 -7.89 0.14
C SER A 88 -10.56 -7.81 0.14
N GLN A 89 -10.01 -6.62 -0.11
CA GLN A 89 -8.58 -6.32 -0.06
C GLN A 89 -8.06 -6.22 1.37
N PHE A 90 -8.95 -6.10 2.36
CA PHE A 90 -8.62 -6.05 3.77
C PHE A 90 -9.20 -7.26 4.49
N ARG A 91 -8.46 -7.77 5.48
CA ARG A 91 -8.92 -8.88 6.29
C ARG A 91 -8.71 -8.58 7.76
N ARG A 92 -9.66 -9.01 8.59
CA ARG A 92 -9.49 -9.06 10.04
C ARG A 92 -8.70 -10.32 10.39
N GLU A 93 -7.66 -10.16 11.19
CA GLU A 93 -6.87 -11.23 11.75
C GLU A 93 -6.93 -11.15 13.27
N GLY A 94 -7.21 -12.27 13.94
CA GLY A 94 -7.44 -12.31 15.39
C GLY A 94 -8.89 -12.01 15.81
N LYS A 95 -9.12 -11.91 17.13
CA LYS A 95 -10.41 -11.61 17.75
C LYS A 95 -10.25 -10.72 18.99
N GLY A 96 -11.28 -9.93 19.30
CA GLY A 96 -11.30 -9.02 20.45
C GLY A 96 -10.15 -8.01 20.39
N ASN A 97 -9.56 -7.67 21.54
CA ASN A 97 -8.55 -6.62 21.67
C ASN A 97 -7.22 -6.90 20.93
N SER A 98 -7.02 -8.11 20.41
CA SER A 98 -5.87 -8.48 19.57
C SER A 98 -6.19 -8.47 18.07
N ALA A 99 -7.44 -8.18 17.70
CA ALA A 99 -7.83 -8.10 16.30
C ALA A 99 -7.08 -6.96 15.60
N LYS A 100 -6.54 -7.26 14.42
CA LYS A 100 -5.88 -6.30 13.54
C LYS A 100 -6.49 -6.37 12.16
N ILE A 101 -6.53 -5.24 11.48
CA ILE A 101 -6.84 -5.20 10.06
C ILE A 101 -5.54 -5.30 9.29
N LYS A 102 -5.48 -6.29 8.40
CA LYS A 102 -4.37 -6.49 7.48
C LYS A 102 -4.76 -6.01 6.09
N ASP A 103 -3.81 -5.40 5.41
CA ASP A 103 -3.93 -5.07 3.99
C ASP A 103 -3.67 -6.30 3.08
N LEU A 104 -3.72 -6.08 1.77
CA LEU A 104 -3.49 -7.12 0.75
C LEU A 104 -2.08 -7.75 0.83
N HIS A 105 -1.12 -7.03 1.42
CA HIS A 105 0.25 -7.48 1.62
C HIS A 105 0.46 -8.16 2.99
N GLY A 106 -0.56 -8.17 3.86
CA GLY A 106 -0.48 -8.74 5.19
C GLY A 106 0.07 -7.80 6.26
N TYR A 107 0.21 -6.51 5.96
CA TYR A 107 0.68 -5.50 6.90
C TYR A 107 -0.46 -4.88 7.71
N ASP A 108 -0.14 -4.43 8.93
CA ASP A 108 -1.11 -3.83 9.82
C ASP A 108 -1.55 -2.45 9.35
N VAL A 109 -2.86 -2.25 9.37
CA VAL A 109 -3.54 -0.98 9.16
C VAL A 109 -4.11 -0.48 10.48
N SER A 110 -3.70 0.71 10.91
CA SER A 110 -4.19 1.36 12.12
C SER A 110 -5.30 2.35 11.79
N PHE A 111 -6.30 2.45 12.65
CA PHE A 111 -7.38 3.42 12.55
C PHE A 111 -7.40 4.26 13.82
N ASN A 112 -7.61 5.56 13.67
CA ASN A 112 -7.76 6.50 14.76
C ASN A 112 -8.98 7.35 14.47
N GLY A 113 -9.97 7.35 15.35
CA GLY A 113 -11.26 7.98 15.09
C GLY A 113 -11.63 8.97 16.16
N ILE A 114 -12.15 10.12 15.76
CA ILE A 114 -12.69 11.16 16.65
C ILE A 114 -13.98 11.72 16.06
N GLU A 115 -14.59 12.68 16.76
CA GLU A 115 -15.66 13.47 16.18
C GLU A 115 -15.15 14.29 14.99
N GLY A 116 -15.87 14.22 13.86
CA GLY A 116 -15.60 14.96 12.63
C GLY A 116 -14.37 14.53 11.84
N ALA A 117 -13.58 13.55 12.30
CA ALA A 117 -12.40 13.10 11.58
C ALA A 117 -11.98 11.67 11.92
N PHE A 118 -11.28 11.01 11.00
CA PHE A 118 -10.56 9.78 11.27
C PHE A 118 -9.24 9.75 10.51
N ALA A 119 -8.28 8.97 10.99
CA ALA A 119 -7.02 8.72 10.31
C ALA A 119 -6.84 7.23 10.05
N ILE A 120 -6.39 6.92 8.83
CA ILE A 120 -5.96 5.57 8.45
C ILE A 120 -4.43 5.59 8.36
N GLY A 121 -3.80 4.58 8.95
CA GLY A 121 -2.36 4.42 8.96
C GLY A 121 -1.92 3.08 8.40
N PHE A 122 -0.95 3.10 7.50
CA PHE A 122 -0.33 1.93 6.89
C PHE A 122 1.12 1.80 7.37
N THR A 123 1.58 0.56 7.53
CA THR A 123 2.94 0.26 7.99
C THR A 123 3.66 -0.68 7.02
N ASN A 124 4.99 -0.64 7.01
CA ASN A 124 5.83 -1.55 6.22
C ASN A 124 5.56 -1.52 4.70
N LEU A 125 5.14 -0.37 4.16
CA LEU A 125 4.86 -0.25 2.73
C LEU A 125 6.14 -0.41 1.90
N SER A 126 6.01 -0.94 0.69
CA SER A 126 7.05 -0.79 -0.33
C SER A 126 7.15 0.68 -0.77
N LYS A 127 8.25 1.06 -1.42
CA LYS A 127 8.42 2.43 -1.92
C LYS A 127 7.31 2.76 -2.91
N GLU A 128 7.04 1.83 -3.82
CA GLU A 128 6.05 1.95 -4.89
C GLU A 128 4.63 2.05 -4.30
N ALA A 129 4.29 1.19 -3.34
CA ALA A 129 3.00 1.22 -2.66
C ALA A 129 2.81 2.54 -1.88
N CYS A 130 3.86 3.03 -1.21
CA CYS A 130 3.80 4.28 -0.47
C CYS A 130 3.50 5.48 -1.38
N VAL A 131 4.17 5.56 -2.53
CA VAL A 131 3.95 6.64 -3.51
C VAL A 131 2.54 6.57 -4.08
N LEU A 132 2.12 5.40 -4.59
CA LEU A 132 0.79 5.21 -5.17
C LEU A 132 -0.32 5.53 -4.17
N LEU A 133 -0.20 5.02 -2.94
CA LEU A 133 -1.20 5.20 -1.91
C LEU A 133 -1.26 6.65 -1.41
N ALA A 134 -0.11 7.33 -1.30
CA ALA A 134 -0.06 8.75 -0.93
C ALA A 134 -0.76 9.61 -1.98
N SER A 135 -0.49 9.37 -3.27
CA SER A 135 -1.15 10.06 -4.37
C SER A 135 -2.65 9.74 -4.45
N ALA A 136 -3.06 8.50 -4.20
CA ALA A 136 -4.49 8.15 -4.16
C ALA A 136 -5.21 8.86 -3.00
N LEU A 137 -4.62 8.83 -1.81
CA LEU A 137 -5.21 9.42 -0.61
C LEU A 137 -5.22 10.94 -0.62
N SER A 138 -4.32 11.60 -1.35
CA SER A 138 -4.35 13.06 -1.47
C SER A 138 -5.63 13.58 -2.12
N GLY A 139 -6.35 12.76 -2.90
CA GLY A 139 -7.66 13.12 -3.46
C GLY A 139 -8.80 13.17 -2.44
N VAL A 140 -8.71 12.40 -1.35
CA VAL A 140 -9.80 12.22 -0.37
C VAL A 140 -9.47 12.69 1.05
N ALA A 141 -8.19 12.73 1.40
CA ALA A 141 -7.70 13.11 2.71
C ALA A 141 -7.52 14.63 2.82
N HIS A 142 -7.77 15.14 4.02
CA HIS A 142 -7.44 16.52 4.37
C HIS A 142 -5.93 16.71 4.49
N SER A 143 -5.24 15.75 5.13
CA SER A 143 -3.78 15.71 5.18
C SER A 143 -3.23 14.29 5.05
N VAL A 144 -2.03 14.17 4.49
CA VAL A 144 -1.32 12.92 4.24
C VAL A 144 0.13 13.10 4.71
N TYR A 145 0.59 12.20 5.57
CA TYR A 145 1.96 12.17 6.09
C TYR A 145 2.61 10.83 5.71
N VAL A 146 3.87 10.88 5.31
CA VAL A 146 4.64 9.73 4.83
C VAL A 146 5.97 9.58 5.57
N GLY A 147 6.49 8.36 5.63
CA GLY A 147 7.72 8.02 6.37
C GLY A 147 7.42 7.60 7.80
N ARG A 148 8.13 8.16 8.79
CA ARG A 148 8.02 7.73 10.20
C ARG A 148 6.76 8.26 10.92
N ALA A 149 5.70 8.55 10.17
CA ALA A 149 4.46 9.12 10.65
C ALA A 149 3.70 8.16 11.58
N ARG A 150 3.06 8.72 12.62
CA ARG A 150 2.18 8.02 13.56
C ARG A 150 1.02 8.93 13.93
N ALA A 151 -0.20 8.41 13.85
CA ALA A 151 -1.38 9.07 14.39
C ALA A 151 -1.62 8.62 15.83
N THR A 152 -2.04 9.56 16.67
CA THR A 152 -2.58 9.29 18.01
C THR A 152 -3.81 10.17 18.22
N THR A 153 -4.87 9.60 18.78
CA THR A 153 -5.99 10.39 19.31
C THR A 153 -5.58 11.09 20.60
N ASN A 154 -5.97 12.35 20.73
CA ASN A 154 -5.91 13.08 22.00
C ASN A 154 -7.34 13.32 22.48
N SER A 155 -7.79 12.46 23.40
CA SER A 155 -9.14 12.50 23.96
C SER A 155 -9.45 13.80 24.72
N ALA A 156 -8.43 14.52 25.20
CA ALA A 156 -8.64 15.78 25.93
C ALA A 156 -8.91 16.97 24.99
N SER A 157 -8.30 16.98 23.81
CA SER A 157 -8.52 18.03 22.80
C SER A 157 -9.52 17.64 21.71
N GLY A 158 -9.97 16.38 21.67
CA GLY A 158 -10.80 15.87 20.59
C GLY A 158 -10.11 15.96 19.24
N THR A 159 -8.79 15.79 19.18
CA THR A 159 -8.00 15.91 17.94
C THR A 159 -7.23 14.64 17.63
N ILE A 160 -6.94 14.44 16.34
CA ILE A 160 -5.94 13.46 15.88
C ILE A 160 -4.64 14.23 15.66
N ASN A 161 -3.61 13.85 16.41
CA ASN A 161 -2.27 14.39 16.24
C ASN A 161 -1.45 13.41 15.40
N VAL A 162 -0.78 13.92 14.36
CA VAL A 162 0.18 13.13 13.58
C VAL A 162 1.58 13.61 13.93
N ALA A 163 2.40 12.70 14.43
CA ALA A 163 3.79 12.97 14.80
C ALA A 163 4.75 12.21 13.88
N GLY A 164 5.85 12.88 13.53
CA GLY A 164 6.88 12.34 12.65
C GLY A 164 6.46 12.21 11.18
N GLY A 165 7.41 11.78 10.35
CA GLY A 165 7.21 11.74 8.90
C GLY A 165 7.32 13.12 8.24
N LYS A 166 6.98 13.17 6.96
CA LYS A 166 6.89 14.37 6.13
C LYS A 166 5.46 14.52 5.65
N GLU A 167 4.96 15.74 5.70
CA GLU A 167 3.63 16.07 5.18
C GLU A 167 3.72 16.08 3.65
N TYR A 168 2.94 15.23 3.00
CA TYR A 168 2.78 15.20 1.55
C TYR A 168 1.64 16.13 1.13
N LYS A 169 0.55 16.15 1.91
CA LYS A 169 -0.58 17.07 1.76
C LYS A 169 -0.99 17.57 3.13
N GLY A 170 -1.33 18.84 3.25
CA GLY A 170 -1.94 19.37 4.45
C GLY A 170 -1.75 20.88 4.60
N PRO A 171 -2.19 21.46 5.73
CA PRO A 171 -2.28 22.92 5.90
C PRO A 171 -0.93 23.63 5.92
N ASN A 172 0.18 22.92 6.16
CA ASN A 172 1.51 23.54 6.20
C ASN A 172 2.28 23.43 4.86
N ILE A 173 1.62 22.95 3.81
CA ILE A 173 2.22 22.83 2.47
C ILE A 173 1.95 24.09 1.67
N ASP A 174 3.00 24.89 1.46
CA ASP A 174 2.96 26.17 0.73
C ASP A 174 3.38 26.02 -0.74
N THR A 175 2.86 24.98 -1.42
CA THR A 175 3.09 24.78 -2.86
C THR A 175 1.82 25.10 -3.63
N ASP A 176 1.94 25.61 -4.85
CA ASP A 176 0.78 25.89 -5.72
C ASP A 176 -0.11 24.65 -5.95
N SER A 177 0.50 23.46 -5.90
CA SER A 177 -0.22 22.18 -6.04
C SER A 177 -0.93 21.72 -4.77
N GLY A 178 -0.62 22.32 -3.61
CA GLY A 178 -1.01 21.82 -2.30
C GLY A 178 -0.35 20.48 -1.91
N LEU A 179 0.67 20.04 -2.66
CA LEU A 179 1.37 18.78 -2.49
C LEU A 179 2.90 18.99 -2.42
N ASP A 180 3.54 18.40 -1.40
CA ASP A 180 5.00 18.40 -1.27
C ASP A 180 5.60 17.09 -1.78
N ASN A 181 5.96 17.07 -3.06
CA ASN A 181 6.58 15.90 -3.68
C ASN A 181 7.94 15.51 -3.08
N THR A 182 8.59 16.38 -2.31
CA THR A 182 9.83 16.01 -1.59
C THR A 182 9.55 14.96 -0.52
N ALA A 183 8.32 14.89 0.01
CA ALA A 183 7.87 13.85 0.91
C ALA A 183 7.84 12.45 0.26
N LEU A 184 7.78 12.36 -1.07
CA LEU A 184 7.79 11.11 -1.81
C LEU A 184 9.19 10.69 -2.31
N SER A 185 10.19 11.55 -2.13
CA SER A 185 11.54 11.38 -2.69
C SER A 185 12.36 10.27 -2.02
N ASP A 186 13.43 9.84 -2.68
CA ASP A 186 14.28 8.72 -2.27
C ASP A 186 15.05 8.93 -0.95
N THR A 187 15.11 10.17 -0.45
CA THR A 187 15.85 10.53 0.76
C THR A 187 14.94 10.84 1.95
N ALA A 188 13.62 10.87 1.75
CA ALA A 188 12.65 11.21 2.80
C ALA A 188 11.32 10.47 2.60
N GLY A 189 10.46 10.45 3.64
CA GLY A 189 9.10 9.88 3.54
C GLY A 189 9.03 8.47 2.95
N CYS A 190 8.56 8.31 1.71
CA CYS A 190 8.46 7.02 1.03
C CYS A 190 9.81 6.42 0.59
N GLY A 191 10.84 7.23 0.42
CA GLY A 191 12.18 6.80 0.02
C GLY A 191 13.07 6.26 1.13
N VAL A 192 12.64 6.33 2.40
CA VAL A 192 13.48 5.87 3.52
C VAL A 192 13.92 4.41 3.33
N SER A 193 15.20 4.16 3.57
CA SER A 193 15.87 2.89 3.26
C SER A 193 15.33 1.68 4.01
N SER A 194 14.61 1.90 5.12
CA SER A 194 13.99 0.84 5.92
C SER A 194 12.48 0.80 5.72
N ALA A 195 11.97 -0.37 5.30
CA ALA A 195 10.53 -0.62 5.19
C ALA A 195 9.77 -0.35 6.50
N ALA A 196 10.38 -0.64 7.66
CA ALA A 196 9.79 -0.36 8.97
C ALA A 196 9.52 1.13 9.23
N ASN A 197 10.24 2.00 8.51
CA ASN A 197 10.07 3.44 8.55
C ASN A 197 9.22 3.99 7.40
N ARG A 198 8.77 3.15 6.45
CA ARG A 198 7.82 3.52 5.39
C ARG A 198 6.40 3.32 5.90
N LYS A 199 5.90 4.33 6.58
CA LYS A 199 4.51 4.43 7.03
C LYS A 199 3.82 5.54 6.27
N LEU A 200 2.50 5.44 6.21
CA LEU A 200 1.65 6.45 5.63
C LEU A 200 0.48 6.67 6.56
N ILE A 201 0.20 7.92 6.93
CA ILE A 201 -0.98 8.30 7.71
C ILE A 201 -1.78 9.29 6.87
N ALA A 202 -3.06 9.01 6.63
CA ALA A 202 -3.97 9.94 5.99
C ALA A 202 -5.07 10.34 6.97
N LEU A 203 -5.21 11.63 7.21
CA LEU A 203 -6.28 12.23 8.02
C LEU A 203 -7.41 12.67 7.11
N ILE A 204 -8.62 12.22 7.43
CA ILE A 204 -9.82 12.40 6.65
C ILE A 204 -10.86 13.09 7.52
N ARG A 205 -11.53 14.10 6.96
CA ARG A 205 -12.68 14.80 7.54
C ARG A 205 -13.89 14.59 6.64
#